data_AF-A0A7Y9S3Q8-F1
#
_entry.id   AF-A0A7Y9S3Q8-F1
#
_cell.length_a   1.000
_cell.length_b   1.000
_cell.length_c   1.000
_cell.angle_alpha   90.00
_cell.angle_beta   90.00
_cell.angle_gamma   90.00
#
_symmetry.space_group_name_H-M   'P 1'
#
loop_
_entity.id
_entity.type
_entity.pdbx_description
1 polymer ?
#
loop_
_entity_poly.entity_id
_entity_poly.type
_entity_poly.pdbx_seq_one_letter_code
_entity_poly.pdbx_strand_id
1 'polypeptide(L)'
;MAVIALVAVLVFGPDKLPDLARQAGRFFRQMKSFADTTRDDLRNELGPEFSDLELRDLDPRTIVRKHIIEAMNDADNESAEADRRALVEGELPPYDPEAT
;
A
#
# COMPACT_ATOMS: atom_id res chain seq x y z
N MET A 1 -3.93 10.19 6.10
CA MET A 1 -4.60 8.91 5.71
C MET A 1 -6.13 8.91 5.76
N ALA A 2 -6.74 9.49 6.81
CA ALA A 2 -8.18 9.34 7.08
C ALA A 2 -9.10 9.87 5.96
N VAL A 3 -8.72 10.95 5.27
CA VAL A 3 -9.51 11.52 4.17
C VAL A 3 -9.57 10.57 2.97
N ILE A 4 -8.44 9.98 2.57
CA ILE A 4 -8.39 9.01 1.47
C ILE A 4 -9.22 7.77 1.79
N ALA A 5 -9.12 7.27 3.04
CA ALA A 5 -9.94 6.14 3.49
C ALA A 5 -11.44 6.47 3.48
N LEU A 6 -11.82 7.67 3.93
CA LEU A 6 -13.20 8.14 3.90
C LEU A 6 -13.72 8.26 2.46
N VAL A 7 -12.94 8.84 1.56
CA VAL A 7 -13.28 8.95 0.13
C VAL A 7 -13.42 7.56 -0.50
N ALA A 8 -12.51 6.62 -0.21
CA ALA A 8 -12.62 5.25 -0.70
C ALA A 8 -13.90 4.55 -0.18
N VAL A 9 -14.24 4.72 1.09
CA VAL A 9 -15.49 4.19 1.66
C VAL A 9 -16.73 4.82 1.02
N LEU A 10 -16.71 6.11 0.68
CA LEU A 10 -17.82 6.78 0.02
C LEU A 10 -18.01 6.33 -1.43
N VAL A 11 -16.90 6.16 -2.18
CA VAL A 11 -16.93 5.76 -3.59
C VAL A 11 -17.34 4.30 -3.77
N PHE A 12 -16.76 3.40 -2.97
CA PHE A 12 -17.02 1.96 -3.08
C PHE A 12 -18.18 1.47 -2.20
N GLY A 13 -18.51 2.22 -1.15
CA GLY A 13 -19.49 1.86 -0.13
C GLY A 13 -18.89 1.05 1.03
N PRO A 14 -19.25 1.33 2.30
CA PRO A 14 -18.71 0.64 3.47
C PRO A 14 -19.04 -0.85 3.50
N ASP A 15 -20.15 -1.26 2.90
CA ASP A 15 -20.59 -2.65 2.87
C ASP A 15 -19.83 -3.51 1.85
N LYS A 16 -19.30 -2.91 0.77
CA LYS A 16 -18.65 -3.63 -0.34
C LYS A 16 -17.16 -3.85 -0.11
N LEU A 17 -16.50 -2.90 0.54
CA LEU A 17 -15.08 -2.98 0.88
C LEU A 17 -14.66 -4.25 1.67
N PRO A 18 -15.35 -4.64 2.76
CA PRO A 18 -14.95 -5.84 3.51
C PRO A 18 -15.11 -7.11 2.68
N ASP A 19 -16.11 -7.19 1.82
CA ASP A 19 -16.33 -8.36 0.95
C ASP A 19 -15.29 -8.45 -0.16
N LEU A 20 -14.84 -7.33 -0.72
CA LEU A 20 -13.73 -7.29 -1.69
C LEU A 20 -12.41 -7.67 -1.01
N ALA A 21 -12.13 -7.14 0.19
CA ALA A 21 -10.94 -7.48 0.95
C ALA A 21 -10.88 -8.99 1.28
N ARG A 22 -12.02 -9.59 1.66
CA ARG A 22 -12.13 -11.04 1.89
C ARG A 22 -11.86 -11.85 0.63
N GLN A 23 -12.36 -11.42 -0.52
CA GLN A 23 -12.13 -12.09 -1.80
C GLN A 23 -10.66 -12.01 -2.23
N ALA A 24 -10.07 -10.82 -2.16
CA ALA A 24 -8.65 -10.62 -2.45
C ALA A 24 -7.75 -11.44 -1.51
N GLY A 25 -8.08 -11.51 -0.21
CA GLY A 25 -7.35 -12.32 0.76
C GLY A 25 -7.40 -13.82 0.45
N ARG A 26 -8.56 -14.33 0.03
CA ARG A 26 -8.69 -15.74 -0.40
C ARG A 26 -7.90 -16.02 -1.66
N PHE A 27 -7.98 -15.15 -2.66
CA PHE A 27 -7.22 -15.26 -3.89
C PHE A 27 -5.70 -15.25 -3.62
N PHE A 28 -5.22 -14.31 -2.80
CA PHE A 28 -3.81 -14.23 -2.44
C PHE A 28 -3.32 -15.48 -1.71
N ARG A 29 -4.12 -16.05 -0.81
CA ARG A 29 -3.80 -17.31 -0.14
C ARG A 29 -3.68 -18.47 -1.12
N GLN A 30 -4.57 -18.54 -2.10
CA GLN A 30 -4.55 -19.59 -3.13
C GLN A 30 -3.36 -19.43 -4.07
N MET A 31 -3.06 -18.20 -4.51
CA MET A 31 -1.88 -17.86 -5.30
C MET A 31 -0.59 -18.20 -4.54
N LYS A 32 -0.51 -17.91 -3.24
CA LYS A 32 0.63 -18.31 -2.40
C LYS A 32 0.79 -19.83 -2.36
N SER A 33 -0.29 -20.57 -2.12
CA SER A 33 -0.25 -22.03 -2.10
C SER A 33 0.25 -22.59 -3.44
N PHE A 34 -0.19 -22.02 -4.55
CA PHE A 34 0.25 -22.41 -5.88
C PHE A 34 1.75 -22.13 -6.10
N ALA A 35 2.23 -20.95 -5.70
CA ALA A 35 3.64 -20.61 -5.79
C ALA A 35 4.53 -21.52 -4.92
N ASP A 36 4.07 -21.84 -3.70
CA ASP A 36 4.78 -22.75 -2.80
C ASP A 36 4.86 -24.18 -3.41
N THR A 37 3.75 -24.69 -3.98
CA THR A 37 3.71 -26.00 -4.66
C THR A 37 4.60 -26.03 -5.90
N THR A 38 4.48 -25.04 -6.79
CA THR A 38 5.31 -24.96 -8.01
C THR A 38 6.79 -24.87 -7.66
N ARG A 39 7.16 -24.13 -6.62
CA ARG A 39 8.55 -24.07 -6.13
C ARG A 39 9.04 -25.41 -5.59
N ASP A 40 8.17 -26.17 -4.92
CA ASP A 40 8.49 -27.51 -4.45
C ASP A 40 8.70 -28.48 -5.62
N ASP A 41 7.87 -28.40 -6.66
CA ASP A 41 7.99 -29.21 -7.87
C ASP A 41 9.25 -28.86 -8.69
N LEU A 42 9.55 -27.57 -8.89
CA LEU A 42 10.78 -27.09 -9.55
C LEU A 42 12.04 -27.55 -8.82
N ARG A 43 12.02 -27.54 -7.48
CA ARG A 43 13.13 -28.03 -6.65
C ARG A 43 13.35 -29.53 -6.81
N ASN A 44 12.27 -30.30 -6.95
CA ASN A 44 12.34 -31.75 -7.10
C ASN A 44 12.80 -32.17 -8.51
N GLU A 45 12.46 -31.41 -9.55
CA GLU A 45 12.76 -31.74 -10.95
C GLU A 45 14.08 -31.16 -11.48
N LEU A 46 14.49 -29.96 -11.04
CA LEU A 46 15.65 -29.25 -11.60
C LEU A 46 16.93 -29.40 -10.76
N GLY A 47 16.84 -30.07 -9.60
CA GLY A 47 17.98 -30.33 -8.72
C GLY A 47 18.47 -29.09 -7.94
N PRO A 48 19.37 -29.29 -6.96
CA PRO A 48 19.81 -28.27 -5.99
C PRO A 48 20.62 -27.11 -6.61
N GLU A 49 20.87 -27.10 -7.91
CA GLU A 49 21.67 -26.07 -8.58
C GLU A 49 20.88 -24.78 -8.88
N PHE A 50 19.54 -24.81 -8.81
CA PHE A 50 18.67 -23.64 -9.04
C PHE A 50 18.02 -23.09 -7.76
N SER A 51 18.18 -23.78 -6.62
CA SER A 51 17.59 -23.36 -5.33
C SER A 51 18.15 -22.05 -4.75
N ASP A 52 19.30 -21.57 -5.25
CA ASP A 52 19.94 -20.34 -4.77
C ASP A 52 19.46 -19.06 -5.50
N LEU A 53 18.86 -19.21 -6.69
CA LEU A 53 18.48 -18.09 -7.56
C LEU A 53 17.09 -17.51 -7.25
N GLU A 54 16.17 -18.30 -6.67
CA GLU A 54 14.77 -17.88 -6.46
C GLU A 54 14.46 -17.29 -5.07
N LEU A 55 15.36 -17.33 -4.09
CA LEU A 55 15.00 -17.03 -2.69
C LEU A 55 15.55 -15.74 -2.08
N ARG A 56 16.60 -15.15 -2.65
CA ARG A 56 17.28 -14.04 -1.97
C ARG A 56 16.57 -12.70 -2.10
N ASP A 57 15.67 -12.53 -3.08
CA ASP A 57 15.29 -11.17 -3.50
C ASP A 57 13.79 -10.88 -3.59
N LEU A 58 12.88 -11.82 -3.30
CA LEU A 58 11.46 -11.56 -3.51
C LEU A 58 10.55 -12.15 -2.43
N ASP A 59 10.75 -11.77 -1.16
CA ASP A 59 9.72 -12.00 -0.14
C ASP A 59 8.57 -11.00 -0.35
N PRO A 60 7.41 -11.43 -0.86
CA PRO A 60 6.33 -10.52 -1.23
C PRO A 60 5.74 -9.81 0.00
N ARG A 61 5.88 -10.38 1.21
CA ARG A 61 5.35 -9.77 2.44
C ARG A 61 6.15 -8.53 2.81
N THR A 62 7.46 -8.57 2.63
CA THR A 62 8.35 -7.45 2.96
C THR A 62 8.12 -6.28 2.02
N ILE A 63 7.94 -6.54 0.72
CA ILE A 63 7.64 -5.51 -0.29
C ILE A 63 6.27 -4.87 -0.03
N VAL A 64 5.22 -5.68 0.13
CA VAL A 64 3.86 -5.16 0.39
C VAL A 64 3.82 -4.38 1.70
N ARG A 65 4.46 -4.88 2.76
CA ARG A 65 4.54 -4.19 4.04
C ARG A 65 5.24 -2.84 3.90
N LYS A 66 6.37 -2.78 3.19
CA LYS A 66 7.10 -1.53 2.97
C LYS A 66 6.22 -0.50 2.25
N HIS A 67 5.55 -0.90 1.17
CA HIS A 67 4.68 0.01 0.40
C HIS A 67 3.45 0.48 1.20
N ILE A 68 2.84 -0.38 2.02
CA ILE A 68 1.72 0.02 2.89
C ILE A 68 2.19 1.04 3.93
N ILE A 69 3.32 0.78 4.60
CA ILE A 69 3.88 1.70 5.61
C ILE A 69 4.26 3.04 4.96
N GLU A 70 4.90 3.00 3.80
CA GLU A 70 5.27 4.18 3.02
C GLU A 70 4.04 5.01 2.66
N ALA A 71 3.01 4.38 2.10
CA ALA A 71 1.74 5.05 1.81
C ALA A 71 1.16 5.70 3.08
N MET A 72 1.08 4.96 4.20
CA MET A 72 0.56 5.45 5.48
C MET A 72 1.30 6.70 5.96
N ASN A 73 2.63 6.67 5.95
CA ASN A 73 3.46 7.81 6.36
C ASN A 73 3.25 9.02 5.46
N ASP A 74 3.13 8.82 4.15
CA ASP A 74 2.96 9.90 3.18
C ASP A 74 1.64 10.65 3.43
N ALA A 75 0.56 9.90 3.59
CA ALA A 75 -0.74 10.52 3.84
C ALA A 75 -0.88 11.11 5.26
N ASP A 76 -0.06 10.71 6.22
CA ASP A 76 0.03 11.38 7.53
C ASP A 76 0.84 12.68 7.44
N ASN A 77 1.88 12.71 6.60
CA ASN A 77 2.67 13.92 6.32
C ASN A 77 1.84 14.97 5.57
N GLU A 78 1.05 14.58 4.58
CA GLU A 78 0.10 15.48 3.88
C GLU A 78 -0.90 16.12 4.85
N SER A 79 -1.37 15.35 5.84
CA SER A 79 -2.29 15.84 6.87
C SER A 79 -1.59 16.85 7.80
N ALA A 80 -0.36 16.55 8.21
CA ALA A 80 0.45 17.45 9.03
C ALA A 80 0.90 18.71 8.28
N GLU A 81 1.06 18.67 6.97
CA GLU A 81 1.30 19.86 6.15
C GLU A 81 0.05 20.72 5.96
N ALA A 82 -1.14 20.10 5.85
CA ALA A 82 -2.40 20.84 5.79
C ALA A 82 -2.66 21.62 7.08
N ASP A 83 -2.42 21.01 8.24
CA ASP A 83 -2.55 21.69 9.55
C ASP A 83 -1.53 22.82 9.73
N ARG A 84 -0.31 22.68 9.18
CA ARG A 84 0.73 23.73 9.24
C ARG A 84 0.47 24.90 8.30
N ARG A 85 -0.29 24.69 7.22
CA ARG A 85 -0.68 25.75 6.28
C ARG A 85 -1.98 26.44 6.68
N ALA A 86 -2.66 25.97 7.73
CA ALA A 86 -3.79 26.68 8.31
C ALA A 86 -3.28 27.99 8.92
N LEU A 87 -3.68 29.12 8.34
CA LEU A 87 -3.34 30.45 8.84
C LEU A 87 -3.86 30.61 10.27
N VAL A 88 -3.03 31.13 11.17
CA VAL A 88 -3.47 31.43 12.54
C VAL A 88 -4.51 32.55 12.47
N GLU A 89 -5.51 32.53 13.35
CA GLU A 89 -6.55 33.57 13.38
C GLU A 89 -5.91 34.96 13.59
N GLY A 90 -5.95 35.80 12.55
CA GLY A 90 -5.29 37.11 12.49
C GLY A 90 -4.04 37.19 11.61
N GLU A 91 -3.58 36.08 11.02
CA GLU A 91 -2.49 36.05 10.05
C GLU A 91 -3.01 36.45 8.65
N LEU A 92 -2.40 37.48 8.06
CA LEU A 92 -2.76 37.94 6.72
C LEU A 92 -2.26 36.91 5.69
N PRO A 93 -3.13 36.41 4.78
CA PRO A 93 -2.69 35.46 3.77
C PRO A 93 -1.59 36.08 2.90
N PRO A 94 -0.60 35.29 2.47
CA PRO A 94 0.46 35.77 1.59
C PRO A 94 -0.17 36.31 0.29
N TYR A 95 0.07 37.58 -0.01
CA TYR A 95 -0.36 38.22 -1.24
C TYR A 95 0.86 38.50 -2.13
N ASP A 96 0.72 38.27 -3.44
CA ASP A 96 1.75 38.59 -4.43
C ASP A 96 1.50 40.00 -5.00
N PRO A 97 2.37 40.98 -4.71
CA PRO A 97 2.19 42.36 -5.18
C PRO A 97 2.48 42.55 -6.66
N GLU A 98 3.11 41.57 -7.33
CA GLU A 98 3.48 41.65 -8.75
C GLU A 98 2.35 41.15 -9.67
N ALA A 99 1.20 40.75 -9.12
CA ALA A 99 0.02 40.40 -9.90
C ALA A 99 -0.70 41.66 -10.41
N THR A 100 -0.28 42.22 -11.55
CA THR A 100 -1.04 43.22 -12.34
C THR A 100 -0.82 42.98 -13.84
#